data_AF-A0A8T2WM12-F1
#
_entry.id   AF-A0A8T2WM12-F1
#
_cell.length_a   1.000
_cell.length_b   1.000
_cell.length_c   1.000
_cell.angle_alpha   90.00
_cell.angle_beta   90.00
_cell.angle_gamma   90.00
#
_symmetry.space_group_name_H-M   'P 1'
#
loop_
_entity.id
_entity.type
_entity.pdbx_description
1 polymer ?
#
loop_
_entity_poly.entity_id
_entity_poly.type
_entity_poly.pdbx_seq_one_letter_code
_entity_poly.pdbx_strand_id
1 'polypeptide(L)'
;MWRLKIAAGGNPWLRTTNNHIGRQVWEFDPTLTLSPREIEEIENARRKFTENRFLFKHSADLIMRMQIIVSDIMVIFVGVKFEKENPVPEVLPQVKVKESEEVTEEAVAATLKRALNFYSSIQAHDGHWPGDYGGPMFLLPGLVITLSITGALNAVLSDEHKKEMIRYLYNHQ
;
A
#
# COMPACT_ATOMS: atom_id res chain seq x y z
N MET A 1 -11.79 -5.03 -7.99
CA MET A 1 -10.99 -4.50 -6.87
C MET A 1 -9.52 -4.45 -7.26
N TRP A 2 -8.75 -3.48 -6.76
CA TRP A 2 -7.29 -3.45 -6.92
C TRP A 2 -6.61 -4.50 -6.05
N ARG A 3 -5.76 -5.33 -6.65
CA ARG A 3 -4.96 -6.36 -5.99
C ARG A 3 -3.48 -6.06 -6.17
N LEU A 4 -2.73 -6.12 -5.08
CA LEU A 4 -1.27 -6.13 -5.11
C LEU A 4 -0.79 -7.51 -5.55
N LYS A 5 0.00 -7.56 -6.63
CA LYS A 5 0.70 -8.76 -7.08
C LYS A 5 2.18 -8.60 -6.78
N ILE A 6 2.72 -9.55 -6.02
CA ILE A 6 4.12 -9.64 -5.62
C ILE A 6 4.79 -10.77 -6.41
N ALA A 7 6.02 -10.54 -6.85
CA ALA A 7 6.85 -11.49 -7.61
C ALA A 7 6.17 -12.09 -8.87
N ALA A 8 5.09 -11.46 -9.35
CA ALA A 8 4.30 -11.98 -10.46
C ALA A 8 5.03 -11.81 -11.81
N GLY A 9 5.08 -12.90 -12.57
CA GLY A 9 5.61 -12.98 -13.93
C GLY A 9 4.58 -13.49 -14.94
N GLY A 10 5.03 -14.26 -15.95
CA GLY A 10 4.15 -14.97 -16.88
C GLY A 10 3.73 -14.20 -18.14
N ASN A 11 4.23 -12.99 -18.33
CA ASN A 11 4.08 -12.24 -19.57
C ASN A 11 5.32 -12.48 -20.46
N PRO A 12 5.17 -12.86 -21.75
CA PRO A 12 6.30 -13.08 -22.67
C PRO A 12 7.26 -11.89 -22.82
N TRP A 13 6.79 -10.68 -22.53
CA TRP A 13 7.57 -9.44 -22.59
C TRP A 13 8.26 -9.08 -21.27
N LEU A 14 7.95 -9.78 -20.17
CA LEU A 14 8.63 -9.60 -18.89
C LEU A 14 9.88 -10.48 -18.86
N ARG A 15 11.06 -9.84 -18.80
CA ARG A 15 12.36 -10.50 -18.62
C ARG A 15 12.92 -10.17 -17.24
N THR A 16 13.59 -11.13 -16.62
CA THR A 16 14.16 -10.96 -15.27
C THR A 16 15.42 -11.81 -15.13
N THR A 17 16.36 -11.35 -14.32
CA THR A 17 17.55 -12.11 -13.88
C THR A 17 17.39 -12.69 -12.47
N ASN A 18 16.33 -12.30 -11.75
CA ASN A 18 16.09 -12.65 -10.34
C ASN A 18 14.70 -13.24 -10.11
N ASN A 19 14.08 -13.82 -11.15
CA ASN A 19 12.75 -14.41 -11.09
C ASN A 19 11.66 -13.46 -10.55
N HIS A 20 11.74 -12.18 -10.90
CA HIS A 20 10.81 -11.11 -10.48
C HIS A 20 10.75 -10.83 -8.97
N ILE A 21 11.69 -11.34 -8.17
CA ILE A 21 11.77 -11.02 -6.73
C ILE A 21 11.86 -9.50 -6.54
N GLY A 22 11.06 -8.95 -5.62
CA GLY A 22 10.94 -7.53 -5.34
C GLY A 22 10.00 -6.76 -6.28
N ARG A 23 9.41 -7.43 -7.27
CA ARG A 23 8.43 -6.80 -8.16
C ARG A 23 7.08 -6.72 -7.45
N GLN A 24 6.50 -5.52 -7.45
CA GLN A 24 5.12 -5.27 -7.04
C GLN A 24 4.35 -4.56 -8.15
N VAL A 25 3.11 -4.98 -8.41
CA VAL A 25 2.23 -4.36 -9.42
C VAL A 25 0.79 -4.37 -8.92
N TRP A 26 0.06 -3.29 -9.17
CA TRP A 26 -1.37 -3.24 -8.95
C TRP A 26 -2.13 -3.74 -10.18
N GLU A 27 -3.05 -4.67 -9.99
CA GLU A 27 -3.96 -5.15 -11.02
C GLU A 27 -5.41 -4.96 -10.57
N PHE A 28 -6.27 -4.49 -11.47
CA PHE A 28 -7.70 -4.46 -11.18
C PHE A 28 -8.34 -5.80 -11.55
N ASP A 29 -8.88 -6.50 -10.56
CA ASP A 29 -9.62 -7.74 -10.71
C ASP A 29 -11.14 -7.46 -10.66
N PRO A 30 -11.87 -7.53 -11.79
CA PRO A 30 -13.31 -7.29 -11.81
C PRO A 30 -14.13 -8.46 -11.23
N THR A 31 -13.52 -9.64 -11.07
CA THR A 31 -14.20 -10.86 -10.60
C THR A 31 -14.14 -11.01 -9.08
N LEU A 32 -13.16 -10.36 -8.44
CA LEU A 32 -13.03 -10.39 -6.99
C LEU A 32 -14.23 -9.71 -6.33
N THR A 33 -15.03 -10.52 -5.63
CA THR A 33 -16.16 -10.06 -4.84
C THR A 33 -15.69 -9.81 -3.41
N LEU A 34 -15.64 -8.55 -3.02
CA LEU A 34 -15.38 -8.16 -1.64
C LEU A 34 -16.67 -8.19 -0.83
N SER A 35 -16.57 -8.53 0.46
CA SER A 35 -17.69 -8.36 1.38
C SER A 35 -17.96 -6.86 1.64
N PRO A 36 -19.20 -6.48 2.02
CA PRO A 36 -19.56 -5.07 2.23
C PRO A 36 -18.63 -4.34 3.20
N ARG A 37 -18.17 -5.05 4.23
CA ARG A 37 -17.24 -4.53 5.24
C ARG A 37 -15.90 -4.11 4.63
N GLU A 38 -15.35 -4.93 3.74
CA GLU A 38 -14.05 -4.68 3.13
C GLU A 38 -14.11 -3.49 2.18
N ILE A 39 -15.22 -3.38 1.43
CA ILE A 39 -15.51 -2.21 0.60
C ILE A 39 -15.56 -0.95 1.46
N GLU A 40 -16.30 -1.00 2.58
CA GLU A 40 -16.42 0.13 3.51
C GLU A 40 -15.06 0.55 4.08
N GLU A 41 -14.15 -0.38 4.35
CA GLU A 41 -12.82 -0.10 4.89
C GLU A 41 -11.89 0.56 3.89
N ILE A 42 -11.91 0.09 2.64
CA ILE A 42 -11.18 0.72 1.54
C ILE A 42 -11.71 2.14 1.32
N GLU A 43 -13.03 2.32 1.30
CA GLU A 43 -13.64 3.65 1.13
C GLU A 43 -13.38 4.56 2.34
N ASN A 44 -13.35 4.02 3.56
CA ASN A 44 -12.94 4.73 4.76
C ASN A 44 -11.48 5.20 4.67
N ALA A 45 -10.56 4.34 4.20
CA ALA A 45 -9.16 4.71 4.00
C ALA A 45 -9.02 5.85 2.98
N ARG A 46 -9.77 5.77 1.87
CA ARG A 46 -9.82 6.81 0.82
C ARG A 46 -10.37 8.14 1.37
N ARG A 47 -11.49 8.11 2.09
CA ARG A 47 -12.08 9.29 2.71
C ARG A 47 -11.14 9.93 3.72
N LYS A 48 -10.59 9.16 4.66
CA LYS A 48 -9.65 9.66 5.66
C LYS A 48 -8.44 10.33 5.03
N PHE A 49 -7.87 9.73 3.98
CA PHE A 49 -6.77 10.36 3.25
C PHE A 49 -7.20 11.69 2.63
N THR A 50 -8.36 11.71 1.97
CA THR A 50 -8.92 12.92 1.34
C THR A 50 -9.14 14.03 2.37
N GLU A 51 -9.76 13.73 3.51
CA GLU A 51 -10.03 14.69 4.59
C GLU A 51 -8.75 15.30 5.16
N ASN A 52 -7.67 14.51 5.24
CA ASN A 52 -6.39 14.93 5.83
C ASN A 52 -5.33 15.35 4.81
N ARG A 53 -5.66 15.43 3.51
CA ARG A 53 -4.70 15.67 2.42
C ARG A 53 -3.87 16.95 2.57
N PHE A 54 -4.41 17.97 3.23
CA PHE A 54 -3.70 19.23 3.50
C PHE A 54 -2.79 19.17 4.73
N LEU A 55 -3.02 18.22 5.63
CA LEU A 55 -2.17 17.94 6.79
C LEU A 55 -1.03 16.98 6.41
N PHE A 56 -1.35 15.94 5.63
CA PHE A 56 -0.40 14.94 5.15
C PHE A 56 -0.35 14.98 3.62
N LYS A 57 0.65 15.71 3.09
CA LYS A 57 0.79 15.94 1.65
C LYS A 57 1.35 14.76 0.85
N HIS A 58 1.95 13.78 1.54
CA HIS A 58 2.52 12.59 0.90
C HIS A 58 1.43 11.55 0.67
N SER A 59 1.55 10.78 -0.41
CA SER A 59 0.70 9.62 -0.64
C SER A 59 0.84 8.61 0.51
N ALA A 60 -0.24 7.86 0.75
CA ALA A 60 -0.31 6.85 1.79
C ALA A 60 -0.49 5.46 1.19
N ASP A 61 0.20 4.49 1.77
CA ASP A 61 0.23 3.10 1.34
C ASP A 61 -0.72 2.20 2.17
N LEU A 62 -1.69 2.79 2.88
CA LEU A 62 -2.54 2.06 3.82
C LEU A 62 -3.30 0.91 3.15
N ILE A 63 -3.86 1.12 1.95
CA ILE A 63 -4.56 0.08 1.19
C ILE A 63 -3.59 -1.04 0.78
N MET A 64 -2.34 -0.72 0.47
CA MET A 64 -1.29 -1.71 0.18
C MET A 64 -0.99 -2.55 1.42
N ARG A 65 -0.75 -1.90 2.57
CA ARG A 65 -0.46 -2.57 3.85
C ARG A 65 -1.59 -3.48 4.29
N MET A 66 -2.84 -3.06 4.07
CA MET A 66 -4.01 -3.90 4.34
C MET A 66 -3.96 -5.23 3.58
N GLN A 67 -3.43 -5.25 2.35
CA GLN A 67 -3.33 -6.47 1.55
C GLN A 67 -2.16 -7.38 1.93
N ILE A 68 -1.17 -6.87 2.67
CA ILE A 68 0.03 -7.63 3.09
C ILE A 68 -0.13 -8.20 4.51
N ILE A 69 -0.70 -7.41 5.42
CA ILE A 69 -0.86 -7.72 6.85
C ILE A 69 -2.22 -8.41 7.05
N VAL A 70 -2.30 -9.71 7.38
CA VAL A 70 -3.61 -10.30 7.76
C VAL A 70 -3.57 -11.27 8.96
N SER A 71 -4.19 -10.82 10.06
CA SER A 71 -4.74 -11.62 11.16
C SER A 71 -5.99 -10.95 11.72
N ASP A 72 -6.72 -11.73 12.52
CA ASP A 72 -7.96 -11.36 13.22
C ASP A 72 -7.86 -10.13 14.17
N ILE A 73 -6.67 -9.56 14.43
CA ILE A 73 -6.54 -8.33 15.25
C ILE A 73 -6.79 -7.06 14.44
N MET A 74 -6.46 -7.05 13.14
CA MET A 74 -6.85 -5.95 12.24
C MET A 74 -8.38 -5.92 12.05
N VAL A 75 -9.05 -7.04 12.33
CA VAL A 75 -10.52 -7.16 12.33
C VAL A 75 -11.17 -6.32 13.43
N ILE A 76 -10.44 -5.95 14.49
CA ILE A 76 -10.95 -5.14 15.59
C ILE A 76 -10.88 -3.63 15.29
N PHE A 77 -9.93 -3.19 14.45
CA PHE A 77 -9.76 -1.77 14.12
C PHE A 77 -10.19 -1.37 12.71
N VAL A 78 -10.09 -2.28 11.73
CA VAL A 78 -10.34 -2.01 10.31
C VAL A 78 -10.84 -3.24 9.54
N GLY A 79 -11.34 -4.28 10.22
CA GLY A 79 -12.28 -5.29 9.70
C GLY A 79 -12.17 -6.01 8.33
N VAL A 80 -11.07 -5.91 7.60
CA VAL A 80 -10.90 -6.58 6.29
C VAL A 80 -10.35 -8.01 6.42
N LYS A 81 -10.72 -8.95 5.52
CA LYS A 81 -10.06 -10.27 5.36
C LYS A 81 -9.34 -10.37 4.00
N PHE A 82 -8.03 -10.17 3.94
CA PHE A 82 -7.24 -10.52 2.74
C PHE A 82 -6.63 -11.93 2.84
N GLU A 83 -6.24 -12.50 1.69
CA GLU A 83 -5.51 -13.77 1.65
C GLU A 83 -4.19 -13.63 2.43
N LYS A 84 -3.93 -14.56 3.36
CA LYS A 84 -2.86 -14.47 4.38
C LYS A 84 -1.47 -14.50 3.74
N GLU A 85 -0.69 -13.42 3.84
CA GLU A 85 0.75 -13.46 3.52
C GLU A 85 1.63 -13.52 4.78
N ASN A 86 1.29 -12.82 5.88
CA ASN A 86 2.02 -12.93 7.15
C ASN A 86 1.12 -13.03 8.38
N PRO A 87 1.54 -13.79 9.42
CA PRO A 87 0.94 -13.70 10.73
C PRO A 87 1.13 -12.28 11.30
N VAL A 88 0.05 -11.66 11.78
CA VAL A 88 0.15 -10.35 12.43
C VAL A 88 0.80 -10.53 13.79
N PRO A 89 1.87 -9.77 14.06
CA PRO A 89 2.53 -9.81 15.33
C PRO A 89 1.74 -9.07 16.43
N GLU A 90 1.95 -9.48 17.67
CA GLU A 90 1.37 -8.83 18.86
C GLU A 90 1.69 -7.34 18.89
N VAL A 91 0.69 -6.47 19.10
CA VAL A 91 0.93 -5.02 19.20
C VAL A 91 1.62 -4.71 20.52
N LEU A 92 2.95 -4.63 20.48
CA LEU A 92 3.74 -4.27 21.65
C LEU A 92 3.41 -2.84 22.12
N PRO A 93 3.40 -2.59 23.44
CA PRO A 93 3.07 -1.29 24.00
C PRO A 93 4.05 -0.21 23.52
N GLN A 94 3.52 0.99 23.26
CA GLN A 94 4.36 2.14 22.90
C GLN A 94 4.99 2.72 24.16
N VAL A 95 6.32 2.78 24.19
CA VAL A 95 7.06 3.58 25.17
C VAL A 95 7.12 5.01 24.65
N LYS A 96 6.72 5.98 25.48
CA LYS A 96 6.83 7.41 25.21
C LYS A 96 7.81 8.01 26.21
N VAL A 97 8.88 8.61 25.71
CA VAL A 97 9.84 9.37 26.51
C VAL A 97 9.51 10.85 26.31
N LYS A 98 9.32 11.61 27.40
CA LYS A 98 9.09 13.06 27.30
C LYS A 98 10.39 13.78 26.95
N GLU A 99 10.29 14.99 26.39
CA GLU A 99 11.48 15.80 26.03
C GLU A 99 12.46 16.02 27.20
N SER A 100 11.94 16.05 28.44
CA SER A 100 12.72 16.25 29.66
C SER A 100 13.22 14.97 30.33
N GLU A 101 12.86 13.79 29.80
CA GLU A 101 13.22 12.49 30.38
C GLU A 101 14.47 11.93 29.66
N GLU A 102 15.36 11.28 30.42
CA GLU A 102 16.53 10.63 29.84
C GLU A 102 16.11 9.38 29.04
N VAL A 103 16.72 9.17 27.88
CA VAL A 103 16.47 8.00 27.03
C VAL A 103 17.21 6.80 27.62
N THR A 104 16.47 5.86 28.21
CA THR A 104 17.05 4.64 28.78
C THR A 104 17.25 3.54 27.72
N GLU A 105 18.16 2.61 28.00
CA GLU A 105 18.40 1.45 27.13
C GLU A 105 17.13 0.59 26.98
N GLU A 106 16.35 0.42 28.05
CA GLU A 106 15.10 -0.34 28.04
C GLU A 106 14.05 0.32 27.15
N ALA A 107 13.95 1.66 27.18
CA ALA A 107 13.04 2.41 26.33
C ALA A 107 13.40 2.25 24.85
N VAL A 108 14.71 2.29 24.53
CA VAL A 108 15.22 2.04 23.17
C VAL A 108 14.94 0.61 22.74
N ALA A 109 15.27 -0.38 23.57
CA ALA A 109 15.07 -1.80 23.26
C ALA A 109 13.59 -2.15 23.04
N ALA A 110 12.69 -1.63 23.89
CA ALA A 110 11.25 -1.81 23.73
C ALA A 110 10.73 -1.17 22.43
N THR A 111 11.20 0.03 22.11
CA THR A 111 10.83 0.75 20.87
C THR A 111 11.33 0.00 19.63
N LEU A 112 12.57 -0.45 19.64
CA LEU A 112 13.17 -1.22 18.54
C LEU A 112 12.43 -2.55 18.35
N LYS A 113 12.16 -3.29 19.42
CA LYS A 113 11.40 -4.54 19.35
C LYS A 113 10.03 -4.33 18.73
N ARG A 114 9.32 -3.27 19.13
CA ARG A 114 8.03 -2.89 18.55
C ARG A 114 8.14 -2.54 17.05
N ALA A 115 9.18 -1.82 16.66
CA ALA A 115 9.43 -1.47 15.26
C ALA A 115 9.74 -2.70 14.40
N LEU A 116 10.66 -3.57 14.84
CA LEU A 116 11.02 -4.81 14.15
C LEU A 116 9.81 -5.72 13.97
N ASN A 117 9.01 -5.85 15.02
CA ASN A 117 7.78 -6.61 15.02
C ASN A 117 6.76 -6.06 14.00
N PHE A 118 6.60 -4.74 13.91
CA PHE A 118 5.79 -4.13 12.85
C PHE A 118 6.37 -4.39 11.46
N TYR A 119 7.66 -4.12 11.23
CA TYR A 119 8.27 -4.27 9.91
C TYR A 119 8.28 -5.72 9.43
N SER A 120 8.44 -6.71 10.32
CA SER A 120 8.30 -8.12 9.93
C SER A 120 6.90 -8.47 9.44
N SER A 121 5.86 -7.76 9.90
CA SER A 121 4.46 -8.01 9.48
C SER A 121 4.14 -7.56 8.06
N ILE A 122 4.92 -6.61 7.53
CA ILE A 122 4.74 -6.01 6.20
C ILE A 122 5.76 -6.50 5.17
N GLN A 123 6.54 -7.54 5.49
CA GLN A 123 7.47 -8.15 4.55
C GLN A 123 6.70 -9.03 3.56
N ALA A 124 6.81 -8.81 2.27
CA ALA A 124 6.21 -9.65 1.25
C ALA A 124 6.72 -11.12 1.31
N HIS A 125 5.94 -12.05 0.76
CA HIS A 125 6.28 -13.48 0.76
C HIS A 125 7.58 -13.84 0.01
N ASP A 126 8.05 -13.00 -0.91
CA ASP A 126 9.34 -13.14 -1.61
C ASP A 126 10.50 -12.45 -0.85
N GLY A 127 10.24 -11.91 0.34
CA GLY A 127 11.20 -11.32 1.25
C GLY A 127 11.44 -9.81 1.11
N HIS A 128 10.82 -9.12 0.15
CA HIS A 128 10.97 -7.66 0.01
C HIS A 128 9.99 -6.89 0.91
N TRP A 129 10.16 -5.57 1.00
CA TRP A 129 9.17 -4.68 1.62
C TRP A 129 8.47 -3.85 0.56
N PRO A 130 7.18 -4.13 0.28
CA PRO A 130 6.38 -3.30 -0.60
C PRO A 130 6.34 -1.85 -0.10
N GLY A 131 6.37 -0.90 -1.03
CA GLY A 131 6.42 0.53 -0.71
C GLY A 131 5.80 1.39 -1.80
N ASP A 132 5.04 2.41 -1.42
CA ASP A 132 4.72 3.50 -2.36
C ASP A 132 5.99 4.31 -2.62
N TYR A 133 6.34 4.47 -3.89
CA TYR A 133 7.52 5.21 -4.34
C TYR A 133 7.15 6.34 -5.31
N GLY A 134 6.01 6.99 -5.05
CA GLY A 134 5.59 8.21 -5.72
C GLY A 134 6.38 9.45 -5.28
N GLY A 135 5.86 10.63 -5.64
CA GLY A 135 6.42 11.93 -5.24
C GLY A 135 6.51 12.92 -6.39
N PRO A 136 7.23 12.60 -7.49
CA PRO A 136 7.34 13.51 -8.63
C PRO A 136 6.00 13.69 -9.39
N MET A 137 5.45 14.90 -9.37
CA MET A 137 4.17 15.23 -10.01
C MET A 137 4.24 15.42 -11.54
N PHE A 138 5.38 15.15 -12.16
CA PHE A 138 5.59 15.29 -13.61
C PHE A 138 5.62 13.95 -14.38
N LEU A 139 5.61 12.80 -13.70
CA LEU A 139 5.61 11.49 -14.35
C LEU A 139 4.25 11.18 -14.98
N LEU A 140 3.17 11.42 -14.23
CA LEU A 140 1.80 11.12 -14.66
C LEU A 140 1.36 11.91 -15.90
N PRO A 141 1.62 13.24 -15.99
CA PRO A 141 1.29 14.00 -17.20
C PRO A 141 2.01 13.47 -18.44
N GLY A 142 3.31 13.14 -18.34
CA GLY A 142 4.09 12.61 -19.45
C GLY A 142 3.54 11.28 -19.97
N LEU A 143 3.13 10.39 -19.07
CA LEU A 143 2.45 9.13 -19.41
C LEU A 143 1.14 9.39 -20.17
N VAL A 144 0.26 10.23 -19.63
CA VAL A 144 -1.07 10.51 -20.23
C VAL A 144 -0.94 11.14 -21.62
N ILE A 145 -0.05 12.12 -21.78
CA ILE A 145 0.19 12.80 -23.06
C ILE A 145 0.71 11.79 -24.10
N THR A 146 1.72 10.99 -23.72
CA THR A 146 2.31 9.99 -24.63
C THR A 146 1.26 8.99 -25.10
N LEU A 147 0.51 8.39 -24.17
CA LEU A 147 -0.53 7.42 -24.50
C LEU A 147 -1.66 8.01 -25.34
N SER A 148 -1.97 9.30 -25.15
CA SER A 148 -2.96 9.99 -25.97
C SER A 148 -2.47 10.19 -27.40
N ILE A 149 -1.22 10.62 -27.60
CA ILE A 149 -0.64 10.85 -28.93
C ILE A 149 -0.50 9.53 -29.69
N THR A 150 -0.10 8.45 -29.02
CA THR A 150 0.09 7.13 -29.65
C THR A 150 -1.22 6.36 -29.84
N GLY A 151 -2.37 6.89 -29.43
CA GLY A 151 -3.66 6.19 -29.48
C GLY A 151 -3.77 4.97 -28.55
N ALA A 152 -2.86 4.83 -27.58
CA ALA A 152 -2.76 3.67 -26.69
C ALA A 152 -3.49 3.87 -25.34
N LEU A 153 -4.11 5.04 -25.12
CA LEU A 153 -4.71 5.42 -23.83
C LEU A 153 -5.65 4.36 -23.25
N ASN A 154 -6.64 3.91 -24.04
CA ASN A 154 -7.63 2.93 -23.57
C ASN A 154 -7.13 1.48 -23.61
N ALA A 155 -6.01 1.22 -24.30
CA ALA A 155 -5.38 -0.10 -24.30
C ALA A 155 -4.54 -0.32 -23.03
N VAL A 156 -3.96 0.76 -22.48
CA VAL A 156 -3.08 0.70 -21.30
C VAL A 156 -3.82 1.07 -20.02
N LEU A 157 -4.67 2.10 -20.05
CA LEU A 157 -5.38 2.61 -18.88
C LEU A 157 -6.86 2.24 -18.94
N SER A 158 -7.26 1.30 -18.08
CA SER A 158 -8.68 1.01 -17.85
C SER A 158 -9.39 2.19 -17.20
N ASP A 159 -10.72 2.14 -17.13
CA ASP A 159 -11.49 3.20 -16.47
C ASP A 159 -11.21 3.28 -14.97
N GLU A 160 -10.81 2.17 -14.34
CA GLU A 160 -10.36 2.11 -12.95
C GLU A 160 -9.02 2.81 -12.76
N HIS A 161 -8.07 2.63 -13.69
CA HIS A 161 -6.82 3.38 -13.67
C HIS A 161 -7.12 4.89 -13.72
N LYS A 162 -7.97 5.31 -14.67
CA LYS A 162 -8.35 6.72 -14.82
C LYS A 162 -9.00 7.28 -13.54
N LYS A 163 -9.92 6.53 -12.91
CA LYS A 163 -10.55 6.92 -11.64
C LYS A 163 -9.52 7.13 -10.52
N GLU A 164 -8.57 6.21 -10.36
CA GLU A 164 -7.52 6.34 -9.33
C GLU A 164 -6.52 7.45 -9.64
N MET A 165 -6.13 7.64 -10.91
CA MET A 165 -5.26 8.74 -11.34
C MET A 165 -5.91 10.10 -11.07
N ILE A 166 -7.21 10.24 -11.38
CA ILE A 166 -7.98 11.45 -11.09
C ILE A 166 -8.04 11.69 -9.58
N ARG A 167 -8.36 10.67 -8.79
CA ARG A 167 -8.37 10.77 -7.32
C ARG A 167 -7.01 11.19 -6.76
N TYR A 168 -5.93 10.59 -7.27
CA TYR A 168 -4.56 10.93 -6.88
C TYR A 168 -4.28 12.41 -7.15
N LEU A 169 -4.58 12.90 -8.36
CA LEU A 169 -4.35 14.30 -8.72
C LEU A 169 -5.15 15.26 -7.84
N TYR A 170 -6.45 15.01 -7.63
CA TYR A 170 -7.27 15.87 -6.76
C TYR A 170 -6.82 15.87 -5.30
N ASN A 171 -6.24 14.78 -4.82
CA ASN A 171 -5.71 14.75 -3.47
C ASN A 171 -4.41 15.54 -3.30
N HIS A 172 -3.66 15.79 -4.37
CA HIS A 172 -2.37 16.48 -4.34
C HIS A 172 -2.42 17.90 -4.94
N GLN A 173 -3.61 18.41 -5.23
CA GLN A 173 -3.87 19.83 -5.53
C GLN A 173 -3.98 20.63 -4.22
#